data_AF-A0AA39X1Z3-F1
#
_entry.id   AF-A0AA39X1Z3-F1
#
_cell.length_a   1.000
_cell.length_b   1.000
_cell.length_c   1.000
_cell.angle_alpha   90.00
_cell.angle_beta   90.00
_cell.angle_gamma   90.00
#
_symmetry.space_group_name_H-M   'P 1'
#
loop_
_entity.id
_entity.type
_entity.pdbx_description
1 polymer ?
#
loop_
_entity_poly.entity_id
_entity_poly.type
_entity_poly.pdbx_seq_one_letter_code
_entity_poly.pdbx_strand_id
1 'polypeptide(L)'
;MVMSSVLATGDVADGMGLELLYGIDWKPQLSLLDRKQLQVVCDANSFTSDESTLTIARHILNSTLDEVAHRTLTQLTDSDRLRTPEFLQKYVHWMERHDQMTLRTSDKVISDERLEEPLEELERLQSLWKIFSAIARKLKSILIGETNSLQVAFDTGLAETFYSDMFEQICDERFHKLLELLTHENPTMRILEVGSGTRGLDVTCAVHYERA
;
A
#
# COMPACT_ATOMS: atom_id res chain seq x y z
N MET A 1 34.46 12.18 0.40
CA MET A 1 35.64 11.92 1.23
C MET A 1 35.41 10.58 1.91
N VAL A 2 36.04 9.52 1.42
CA VAL A 2 35.88 8.16 1.95
C VAL A 2 36.76 8.05 3.19
N MET A 3 36.16 7.82 4.36
CA MET A 3 36.90 7.56 5.60
C MET A 3 36.75 6.07 5.91
N SER A 4 37.84 5.34 5.71
CA SER A 4 37.96 3.92 6.04
C SER A 4 37.82 3.69 7.54
N SER A 5 37.11 2.61 7.89
CA SER A 5 37.08 2.02 9.23
C SER A 5 38.50 1.83 9.78
N VAL A 6 38.75 2.40 10.96
CA VAL A 6 39.96 2.13 11.75
C VAL A 6 39.74 0.81 12.47
N LEU A 7 40.28 -0.28 11.92
CA LEU A 7 40.43 -1.53 12.65
C LEU A 7 41.54 -1.33 13.68
N ALA A 8 41.18 -1.38 14.96
CA ALA A 8 42.13 -1.41 16.06
C ALA A 8 42.93 -2.72 16.00
N THR A 9 44.17 -2.66 15.53
CA THR A 9 45.10 -3.78 15.62
C THR A 9 45.61 -3.87 17.06
N GLY A 10 44.94 -4.69 17.87
CA GLY A 10 45.41 -5.11 19.18
C GLY A 10 46.50 -6.18 19.03
N ASP A 11 47.62 -5.95 19.70
CA ASP A 11 48.79 -6.82 19.77
C ASP A 11 48.41 -8.22 20.29
N VAL A 12 49.00 -9.25 19.67
CA VAL A 12 48.62 -10.65 19.91
C VAL A 12 49.19 -11.12 21.24
N ALA A 13 48.31 -11.28 22.24
CA ALA A 13 48.58 -12.07 23.43
C ALA A 13 47.56 -13.23 23.54
N ASP A 14 48.12 -14.42 23.61
CA ASP A 14 47.48 -15.74 23.68
C ASP A 14 46.49 -15.88 24.86
N GLY A 15 45.29 -16.41 24.57
CA GLY A 15 44.27 -16.75 25.59
C GLY A 15 42.86 -16.24 25.28
N MET A 16 41.97 -17.15 24.81
CA MET A 16 40.51 -16.97 24.67
C MET A 16 40.08 -15.58 24.17
N GLY A 17 40.20 -15.36 22.86
CA GLY A 17 39.70 -14.15 22.22
C GLY A 17 38.20 -13.99 22.45
N LEU A 18 37.83 -13.14 23.40
CA LEU A 18 36.51 -12.54 23.46
C LEU A 18 36.37 -11.71 22.18
N GLU A 19 35.64 -12.23 21.21
CA GLU A 19 35.22 -11.46 20.04
C GLU A 19 34.47 -10.23 20.58
N LEU A 20 35.06 -9.04 20.45
CA LEU A 20 34.46 -7.81 20.94
C LEU A 20 33.21 -7.54 20.08
N LEU A 21 32.04 -7.97 20.54
CA LEU A 21 30.73 -7.76 19.89
C LEU A 21 30.21 -6.32 20.06
N TYR A 22 31.08 -5.32 19.93
CA TYR A 22 30.68 -3.92 20.02
C TYR A 22 31.12 -3.17 18.77
N GLY A 23 30.16 -2.93 17.89
CA GLY A 23 30.26 -1.93 16.81
C GLY A 23 29.64 -0.62 17.26
N ILE A 24 30.33 0.49 17.04
CA ILE A 24 29.74 1.82 17.17
C ILE A 24 29.23 2.20 15.78
N ASP A 25 27.92 2.29 15.64
CA ASP A 25 27.30 2.84 14.43
C ASP A 25 27.21 4.36 14.56
N TRP A 26 27.63 5.08 13.53
CA TRP A 26 27.66 6.54 13.51
C TRP A 26 26.62 7.06 12.52
N LYS A 27 25.56 7.69 13.03
CA LYS A 27 24.52 8.31 12.21
C LYS A 27 24.47 9.83 12.40
N PRO A 28 24.15 10.60 11.34
CA PRO A 28 24.01 12.04 11.47
C PRO A 28 22.85 12.37 12.42
N GLN A 29 22.99 13.42 13.20
CA GLN A 29 21.90 13.93 14.02
C GLN A 29 20.86 14.63 13.12
N LEU A 30 19.61 14.21 13.18
CA LEU A 30 18.53 14.73 12.33
C LEU A 30 18.36 16.24 12.50
N SER A 31 18.44 16.74 13.75
CA SER A 31 18.28 18.17 14.05
C SER A 31 19.37 19.06 13.43
N LEU A 32 20.49 18.49 12.99
CA LEU A 32 21.61 19.22 12.37
C LEU A 32 21.59 19.17 10.84
N LEU A 33 20.71 18.36 10.25
CA LEU A 33 20.58 18.26 8.79
C LEU A 33 19.66 19.37 8.28
N ASP A 34 20.13 20.12 7.28
CA ASP A 34 19.25 20.95 6.47
C ASP A 34 18.38 20.08 5.54
N ARG A 35 17.36 20.69 4.92
CA ARG A 35 16.41 19.97 4.04
C ARG A 35 17.10 19.21 2.91
N LYS A 36 18.13 19.79 2.29
CA LYS A 36 18.82 19.15 1.14
C LYS A 36 19.68 17.99 1.63
N GLN A 37 20.36 18.17 2.76
CA GLN A 37 21.15 17.12 3.39
C GLN A 37 20.28 15.95 3.83
N LEU A 38 19.14 16.23 4.46
CA LEU A 38 18.17 15.20 4.85
C LEU A 38 17.67 14.43 3.63
N GLN A 39 17.30 15.13 2.55
CA GLN A 39 16.85 14.49 1.32
C GLN A 39 17.93 13.55 0.75
N VAL A 40 19.18 13.99 0.67
CA VAL A 40 20.30 13.15 0.22
C VAL A 40 20.47 11.91 1.09
N VAL A 41 20.35 12.04 2.42
CA VAL A 41 20.49 10.91 3.35
C VAL A 41 19.33 9.91 3.19
N CYS A 42 18.09 10.38 3.06
CA CYS A 42 16.93 9.51 2.85
C CYS A 42 16.93 8.84 1.47
N ASP A 43 17.37 9.55 0.44
CA ASP A 43 17.36 9.04 -0.94
C ASP A 43 18.52 8.08 -1.24
N ALA A 44 19.55 8.02 -0.38
CA ALA A 44 20.80 7.28 -0.62
C ALA A 44 20.62 5.79 -0.95
N ASN A 45 19.55 5.16 -0.45
CA ASN A 45 19.19 3.76 -0.71
C ASN A 45 17.83 3.62 -1.42
N SER A 46 17.25 4.73 -1.87
CA SER A 46 15.98 4.68 -2.59
C SER A 46 16.23 4.24 -4.03
N PHE A 47 15.53 3.18 -4.47
CA PHE A 47 15.52 2.77 -5.86
C PHE A 47 14.30 3.39 -6.55
N THR A 48 14.51 3.99 -7.72
CA THR A 48 13.40 4.46 -8.55
C THR A 48 12.67 3.25 -9.12
N SER A 49 11.46 2.97 -8.64
CA SER A 49 10.55 2.02 -9.28
C SER A 49 10.13 2.55 -10.66
N ASP A 50 9.99 1.67 -11.65
CA ASP A 50 9.46 2.05 -12.96
C ASP A 50 7.96 2.41 -12.82
N GLU A 51 7.69 3.69 -12.64
CA GLU A 51 6.32 4.22 -12.49
C GLU A 51 5.49 4.11 -13.78
N SER A 52 6.12 3.87 -14.94
CA SER A 52 5.41 3.82 -16.23
C SER A 52 4.49 2.60 -16.31
N THR A 53 4.99 1.44 -15.88
CA THR A 53 4.21 0.19 -15.82
C THR A 53 3.04 0.31 -14.83
N LEU A 54 3.27 0.92 -13.65
CA LEU A 54 2.22 1.17 -12.66
C LEU A 54 1.13 2.13 -13.17
N THR A 55 1.52 3.13 -13.97
CA THR A 55 0.57 4.10 -14.55
C THR A 55 -0.37 3.44 -15.55
N ILE A 56 0.15 2.59 -16.43
CA ILE A 56 -0.65 1.82 -17.39
C ILE A 56 -1.60 0.88 -16.63
N ALA A 57 -1.08 0.15 -15.65
CA ALA A 57 -1.87 -0.79 -14.87
C ALA A 57 -2.99 -0.07 -14.10
N ARG A 58 -2.73 1.11 -13.52
CA ARG A 58 -3.76 1.95 -12.87
C ARG A 58 -4.86 2.40 -13.84
N HIS A 59 -4.50 2.71 -15.08
CA HIS A 59 -5.50 3.08 -16.10
C HIS A 59 -6.42 1.90 -16.45
N ILE A 60 -5.86 0.70 -16.59
CA ILE A 60 -6.64 -0.53 -16.82
C ILE A 60 -7.56 -0.81 -15.61
N LEU A 61 -7.05 -0.68 -14.39
CA LEU A 61 -7.83 -0.83 -13.16
C LEU A 61 -9.01 0.13 -13.12
N ASN A 62 -8.77 1.43 -13.27
CA ASN A 62 -9.83 2.44 -13.20
C ASN A 62 -10.88 2.22 -14.29
N SER A 63 -10.46 2.02 -15.54
CA SER A 63 -11.40 1.80 -16.64
C SER A 63 -12.25 0.53 -16.48
N THR A 64 -11.68 -0.54 -15.91
CA THR A 64 -12.41 -1.77 -15.61
C THR A 64 -13.42 -1.57 -14.48
N LEU A 65 -13.03 -0.86 -13.41
CA LEU A 65 -13.92 -0.59 -12.27
C LEU A 65 -15.04 0.39 -12.64
N ASP A 66 -14.77 1.35 -13.53
CA ASP A 66 -15.79 2.26 -14.07
C ASP A 66 -16.86 1.46 -14.83
N GLU A 67 -16.45 0.50 -15.68
CA GLU A 67 -17.37 -0.37 -16.41
C GLU A 67 -18.17 -1.27 -15.47
N VAL A 68 -17.55 -1.81 -14.42
CA VAL A 68 -18.23 -2.59 -13.38
C VAL A 68 -19.30 -1.75 -12.68
N ALA A 69 -18.97 -0.50 -12.34
CA ALA A 69 -19.91 0.42 -11.70
C ALA A 69 -21.09 0.73 -12.64
N HIS A 70 -20.81 1.09 -13.90
CA HIS A 70 -21.83 1.36 -14.92
C HIS A 70 -22.79 0.17 -15.07
N ARG A 71 -22.24 -1.04 -15.28
CA ARG A 71 -23.05 -2.27 -15.43
C ARG A 71 -23.83 -2.62 -14.19
N THR A 72 -23.27 -2.40 -13.00
CA THR A 72 -23.99 -2.63 -11.77
C THR A 72 -25.18 -1.69 -11.67
N LEU A 73 -25.02 -0.41 -12.01
CA LEU A 73 -26.11 0.57 -12.02
C LEU A 73 -27.21 0.22 -13.03
N THR A 74 -26.86 -0.26 -14.23
CA THR A 74 -27.85 -0.67 -15.24
C THR A 74 -28.60 -1.95 -14.84
N GLN A 75 -27.98 -2.83 -14.07
CA GLN A 75 -28.59 -4.05 -13.55
C GLN A 75 -29.39 -3.87 -12.25
N LEU A 76 -29.27 -2.71 -11.57
CA LEU A 76 -30.04 -2.42 -10.36
C LEU A 76 -31.48 -2.05 -10.72
N THR A 77 -32.43 -2.89 -10.30
CA THR A 77 -33.85 -2.62 -10.45
C THR A 77 -34.37 -1.63 -9.41
N ASP A 78 -35.57 -1.07 -9.61
CA ASP A 78 -36.21 -0.21 -8.60
C ASP A 78 -36.42 -0.94 -7.27
N SER A 79 -36.72 -2.24 -7.32
CA SER A 79 -36.83 -3.10 -6.14
C SER A 79 -35.48 -3.23 -5.42
N ASP A 80 -34.38 -3.42 -6.17
CA ASP A 80 -33.03 -3.49 -5.62
C ASP A 80 -32.63 -2.17 -4.93
N ARG A 81 -33.01 -1.04 -5.53
CA ARG A 81 -32.77 0.30 -4.96
C ARG A 81 -33.50 0.49 -3.63
N LEU A 82 -34.73 0.00 -3.51
CA LEU A 82 -35.49 0.03 -2.26
C LEU A 82 -34.89 -0.90 -1.19
N ARG A 83 -34.25 -2.00 -1.60
CA ARG A 83 -33.57 -2.94 -0.69
C ARG A 83 -32.19 -2.46 -0.23
N THR A 84 -31.59 -1.51 -0.93
CA THR A 84 -30.28 -0.94 -0.59
C THR A 84 -30.31 -0.35 0.82
N PRO A 85 -29.47 -0.86 1.75
CA PRO A 85 -29.34 -0.30 3.10
C PRO A 85 -29.00 1.20 3.08
N GLU A 86 -29.54 1.98 4.02
CA GLU A 86 -29.37 3.44 4.08
C GLU A 86 -27.90 3.88 4.03
N PHE A 87 -27.02 3.18 4.77
CA PHE A 87 -25.59 3.49 4.79
C PHE A 87 -24.87 3.21 3.45
N LEU A 88 -25.47 2.40 2.56
CA LEU A 88 -24.95 2.09 1.22
C LEU A 88 -25.51 3.00 0.12
N GLN A 89 -26.65 3.66 0.36
CA GLN A 89 -27.27 4.54 -0.63
C GLN A 89 -26.31 5.66 -1.09
N LYS A 90 -25.47 6.18 -0.19
CA LYS A 90 -24.45 7.19 -0.54
C LYS A 90 -23.47 6.70 -1.62
N TYR A 91 -23.16 5.39 -1.64
CA TYR A 91 -22.27 4.81 -2.64
C TYR A 91 -22.99 4.62 -3.98
N VAL A 92 -24.28 4.27 -3.97
CA VAL A 92 -25.12 4.25 -5.18
C VAL A 92 -25.17 5.63 -5.83
N HIS A 93 -25.49 6.67 -5.05
CA HIS A 93 -25.51 8.04 -5.55
C HIS A 93 -24.14 8.51 -6.05
N TRP A 94 -23.05 8.11 -5.38
CA TRP A 94 -21.70 8.39 -5.85
C TRP A 94 -21.41 7.72 -7.19
N MET A 95 -21.77 6.45 -7.36
CA MET A 95 -21.59 5.73 -8.63
C MET A 95 -22.41 6.39 -9.76
N GLU A 96 -23.66 6.76 -9.52
CA GLU A 96 -24.50 7.45 -10.53
C GLU A 96 -23.88 8.78 -10.96
N ARG A 97 -23.40 9.55 -9.98
CA ARG A 97 -22.74 10.82 -10.24
C ARG A 97 -21.43 10.61 -11.02
N HIS A 98 -20.68 9.58 -10.68
CA HIS A 98 -19.42 9.23 -11.36
C HIS A 98 -19.68 8.79 -12.79
N ASP A 99 -20.63 7.87 -13.00
CA ASP A 99 -21.06 7.38 -14.32
C ASP A 99 -21.49 8.53 -15.25
N GLN A 100 -22.28 9.47 -14.75
CA GLN A 100 -22.68 10.67 -15.49
C GLN A 100 -21.50 11.56 -15.87
N MET A 101 -20.42 11.60 -15.09
CA MET A 101 -19.22 12.38 -15.43
C MET A 101 -18.35 11.63 -16.45
N THR A 102 -18.19 10.32 -16.30
CA THR A 102 -17.32 9.50 -17.15
C THR A 102 -17.92 9.28 -18.55
N LEU A 103 -19.24 9.05 -18.66
CA LEU A 103 -19.95 8.94 -19.94
C LEU A 103 -19.86 10.21 -20.79
N ARG A 104 -19.76 11.39 -20.17
CA ARG A 104 -19.61 12.67 -20.88
C ARG A 104 -18.22 12.84 -21.50
N THR A 105 -17.27 11.98 -21.13
CA THR A 105 -15.87 12.05 -21.56
C THR A 105 -15.44 10.91 -22.48
N SER A 106 -16.30 9.90 -22.74
CA SER A 106 -15.91 8.73 -23.53
C SER A 106 -16.92 8.41 -24.65
N ASP A 107 -16.46 8.39 -25.89
CA ASP A 107 -17.16 7.84 -27.08
C ASP A 107 -17.14 6.29 -27.09
N LYS A 108 -17.10 5.63 -25.94
CA LYS A 108 -17.06 4.17 -25.89
C LYS A 108 -18.46 3.61 -26.17
N VAL A 109 -18.62 3.06 -27.36
CA VAL A 109 -19.71 2.15 -27.71
C VAL A 109 -19.65 0.99 -26.71
N ILE A 110 -20.67 0.93 -25.85
CA ILE A 110 -20.89 -0.12 -24.87
C ILE A 110 -21.07 -1.41 -25.66
N SER A 111 -20.02 -2.22 -25.72
CA SER A 111 -20.16 -3.57 -26.18
C SER A 111 -20.34 -4.47 -24.96
N ASP A 112 -21.19 -5.46 -25.13
CA ASP A 112 -21.59 -6.44 -24.12
C ASP A 112 -20.44 -7.47 -23.91
N GLU A 113 -19.17 -7.02 -23.96
CA GLU A 113 -18.04 -7.88 -23.67
C GLU A 113 -18.15 -8.42 -22.25
N ARG A 114 -17.74 -9.65 -22.02
CA ARG A 114 -17.81 -10.27 -20.70
C ARG A 114 -16.84 -9.54 -19.76
N LEU A 115 -17.36 -8.89 -18.71
CA LEU A 115 -16.57 -8.24 -17.65
C LEU A 115 -15.50 -9.15 -17.03
N GLU A 116 -15.66 -10.47 -17.13
CA GLU A 116 -14.72 -11.43 -16.58
C GLU A 116 -13.33 -11.37 -17.23
N GLU A 117 -13.24 -11.12 -18.54
CA GLU A 117 -11.93 -11.06 -19.21
C GLU A 117 -11.06 -9.89 -18.68
N PRO A 118 -11.57 -8.63 -18.60
CA PRO A 118 -10.85 -7.54 -17.95
C PRO A 118 -10.51 -7.81 -16.48
N LEU A 119 -11.41 -8.44 -15.72
CA LEU A 119 -11.19 -8.74 -14.30
C LEU A 119 -10.10 -9.81 -14.12
N GLU A 120 -10.08 -10.84 -14.96
CA GLU A 120 -9.00 -11.84 -14.97
C GLU A 120 -7.65 -11.23 -15.36
N GLU A 121 -7.64 -10.30 -16.32
CA GLU A 121 -6.42 -9.58 -16.70
C GLU A 121 -5.88 -8.73 -15.55
N LEU A 122 -6.73 -8.06 -14.77
CA LEU A 122 -6.29 -7.33 -13.57
C LEU A 122 -5.60 -8.24 -12.55
N GLU A 123 -6.13 -9.44 -12.34
CA GLU A 123 -5.56 -10.42 -11.42
C GLU A 123 -4.21 -10.97 -11.90
N ARG A 124 -4.00 -11.02 -13.22
CA ARG A 124 -2.72 -11.41 -13.84
C ARG A 124 -1.69 -10.29 -13.80
N LEU A 125 -2.11 -9.04 -13.99
CA LEU A 125 -1.23 -7.87 -13.94
C LEU A 125 -0.67 -7.65 -12.53
N GLN A 126 -1.51 -7.83 -11.51
CA GLN A 126 -1.10 -7.69 -10.12
C GLN A 126 -1.93 -8.63 -9.24
N SER A 127 -1.28 -9.65 -8.67
CA SER A 127 -1.94 -10.62 -7.78
C SER A 127 -2.62 -9.96 -6.57
N LEU A 128 -2.14 -8.78 -6.18
CA LEU A 128 -2.63 -7.95 -5.07
C LEU A 128 -3.95 -7.24 -5.40
N TRP A 129 -4.31 -7.14 -6.69
CA TRP A 129 -5.55 -6.50 -7.14
C TRP A 129 -6.75 -7.44 -7.16
N LYS A 130 -6.56 -8.69 -6.75
CA LYS A 130 -7.64 -9.67 -6.55
C LYS A 130 -8.75 -9.19 -5.61
N ILE A 131 -8.45 -8.28 -4.69
CA ILE A 131 -9.47 -7.64 -3.85
C ILE A 131 -10.49 -6.86 -4.69
N PHE A 132 -10.03 -6.14 -5.72
CA PHE A 132 -10.90 -5.34 -6.58
C PHE A 132 -11.81 -6.23 -7.41
N SER A 133 -11.27 -7.29 -8.00
CA SER A 133 -12.06 -8.23 -8.80
C SER A 133 -13.05 -9.04 -7.95
N ALA A 134 -12.66 -9.42 -6.72
CA ALA A 134 -13.56 -10.09 -5.77
C ALA A 134 -14.76 -9.20 -5.38
N ILE A 135 -14.52 -7.91 -5.13
CA ILE A 135 -15.58 -6.95 -4.83
C ILE A 135 -16.42 -6.67 -6.08
N ALA A 136 -15.79 -6.47 -7.24
CA ALA A 136 -16.47 -6.19 -8.51
C ALA A 136 -17.53 -7.25 -8.84
N ARG A 137 -17.16 -8.54 -8.75
CA ARG A 137 -18.07 -9.67 -9.03
C ARG A 137 -19.27 -9.73 -8.08
N LYS A 138 -19.15 -9.18 -6.88
CA LYS A 138 -20.18 -9.19 -5.84
C LYS A 138 -20.86 -7.84 -5.64
N LEU A 139 -20.51 -6.82 -6.43
CA LEU A 139 -20.88 -5.43 -6.16
C LEU A 139 -22.39 -5.24 -6.05
N LYS A 140 -23.18 -5.80 -6.98
CA LYS A 140 -24.65 -5.75 -6.90
C LYS A 140 -25.17 -6.34 -5.58
N SER A 141 -24.74 -7.56 -5.24
CA SER A 141 -25.16 -8.26 -4.01
C SER A 141 -24.75 -7.51 -2.74
N ILE A 142 -23.59 -6.85 -2.77
CA ILE A 142 -23.14 -5.97 -1.68
C ILE A 142 -24.09 -4.78 -1.52
N LEU A 143 -24.41 -4.08 -2.62
CA LEU A 143 -25.25 -2.88 -2.58
C LEU A 143 -26.65 -3.16 -2.03
N ILE A 144 -27.23 -4.31 -2.37
CA ILE A 144 -28.55 -4.71 -1.85
C ILE A 144 -28.50 -5.39 -0.48
N GLY A 145 -27.32 -5.44 0.16
CA GLY A 145 -27.13 -5.97 1.51
C GLY A 145 -27.15 -7.49 1.63
N GLU A 146 -27.13 -8.23 0.52
CA GLU A 146 -27.09 -9.70 0.51
C GLU A 146 -25.69 -10.25 0.79
N THR A 147 -24.66 -9.51 0.42
CA THR A 147 -23.25 -9.86 0.66
C THR A 147 -22.60 -8.83 1.57
N ASN A 148 -21.91 -9.28 2.62
CA ASN A 148 -21.08 -8.41 3.45
C ASN A 148 -19.73 -8.14 2.76
N SER A 149 -19.47 -6.89 2.40
CA SER A 149 -18.23 -6.50 1.71
C SER A 149 -16.96 -6.73 2.54
N LEU A 150 -17.04 -6.60 3.87
CA LEU A 150 -15.90 -6.88 4.74
C LEU A 150 -15.56 -8.37 4.71
N GLN A 151 -16.56 -9.26 4.76
CA GLN A 151 -16.31 -10.70 4.62
C GLN A 151 -15.65 -11.03 3.28
N VAL A 152 -16.10 -10.43 2.18
CA VAL A 152 -15.47 -10.62 0.87
C VAL A 152 -14.01 -10.20 0.85
N ALA A 153 -13.67 -9.10 1.53
CA ALA A 153 -12.31 -8.58 1.58
C ALA A 153 -11.39 -9.36 2.54
N PHE A 154 -11.90 -9.83 3.68
CA PHE A 154 -11.08 -10.39 4.77
C PHE A 154 -11.10 -11.94 4.84
N ASP A 155 -12.18 -12.62 4.43
CA ASP A 155 -12.30 -14.07 4.66
C ASP A 155 -11.25 -14.91 3.92
N THR A 156 -10.65 -14.36 2.86
CA THR A 156 -9.63 -15.03 2.03
C THR A 156 -8.24 -14.40 2.13
N GLY A 157 -8.01 -13.49 3.09
CA GLY A 157 -6.71 -12.82 3.25
C GLY A 157 -6.42 -11.73 2.22
N LEU A 158 -7.41 -11.35 1.40
CA LEU A 158 -7.21 -10.40 0.29
C LEU A 158 -6.88 -9.00 0.81
N ALA A 159 -7.57 -8.55 1.86
CA ALA A 159 -7.31 -7.27 2.52
C ALA A 159 -5.91 -7.25 3.13
N GLU A 160 -5.51 -8.29 3.84
CA GLU A 160 -4.19 -8.43 4.45
C GLU A 160 -3.08 -8.31 3.41
N THR A 161 -3.22 -9.06 2.32
CA THR A 161 -2.23 -9.05 1.23
C THR A 161 -2.19 -7.67 0.54
N PHE A 162 -3.35 -7.07 0.26
CA PHE A 162 -3.45 -5.75 -0.34
C PHE A 162 -2.84 -4.66 0.55
N TYR A 163 -3.17 -4.64 1.85
CA TYR A 163 -2.61 -3.67 2.78
C TYR A 163 -1.11 -3.86 2.95
N SER A 164 -0.61 -5.09 3.04
CA SER A 164 0.83 -5.37 3.15
C SER A 164 1.62 -4.74 2.00
N ASP A 165 1.20 -4.97 0.75
CA ASP A 165 1.86 -4.35 -0.42
C ASP A 165 1.75 -2.83 -0.43
N MET A 166 0.57 -2.30 -0.09
CA MET A 166 0.38 -0.85 0.01
C MET A 166 1.34 -0.26 1.05
N PHE A 167 1.54 -0.92 2.19
CA PHE A 167 2.48 -0.47 3.21
C PHE A 167 3.93 -0.64 2.79
N GLU A 168 4.31 -1.67 2.03
CA GLU A 168 5.66 -1.76 1.44
C GLU A 168 5.96 -0.58 0.51
N GLN A 169 4.97 -0.13 -0.27
CA GLN A 169 5.14 1.03 -1.16
C GLN A 169 5.20 2.37 -0.41
N ILE A 170 4.46 2.50 0.70
CA ILE A 170 4.41 3.74 1.51
C ILE A 170 5.61 3.82 2.46
N CYS A 171 5.97 2.70 3.09
CA CYS A 171 7.06 2.57 4.04
C CYS A 171 8.34 2.19 3.30
N ASP A 172 8.71 2.98 2.31
CA ASP A 172 9.93 2.72 1.56
C ASP A 172 11.19 3.02 2.40
N GLU A 173 12.36 2.84 1.79
CA GLU A 173 13.66 3.09 2.41
C GLU A 173 13.79 4.52 2.97
N ARG A 174 13.11 5.51 2.38
CA ARG A 174 13.17 6.91 2.84
C ARG A 174 12.45 7.07 4.17
N PHE A 175 11.28 6.43 4.31
CA PHE A 175 10.54 6.42 5.57
C PHE A 175 11.31 5.69 6.66
N HIS A 176 11.89 4.52 6.34
CA HIS A 176 12.74 3.77 7.27
C HIS A 176 13.95 4.59 7.71
N LYS A 177 14.62 5.27 6.77
CA LYS A 177 15.78 6.11 7.08
C LYS A 177 15.43 7.26 8.00
N LEU A 178 14.28 7.90 7.78
CA LEU A 178 13.80 8.95 8.65
C LEU A 178 13.53 8.44 10.06
N LEU A 179 12.83 7.30 10.20
CA LEU A 179 12.58 6.68 11.51
C LEU A 179 13.88 6.29 12.22
N GLU A 180 14.84 5.73 11.49
CA GLU A 180 16.17 5.38 12.02
C GLU A 180 16.91 6.61 12.58
N LEU A 181 16.88 7.75 11.87
CA LEU A 181 17.51 8.98 12.35
C LEU A 181 16.81 9.54 13.59
N LEU A 182 15.47 9.49 13.62
CA LEU A 182 14.66 9.95 14.76
C LEU A 182 14.96 9.14 16.03
N THR A 183 15.04 7.83 15.91
CA THR A 183 15.26 6.91 17.04
C THR A 183 16.72 6.91 17.49
N HIS A 184 17.67 7.06 16.56
CA HIS A 184 19.08 7.22 16.89
C HIS A 184 19.33 8.52 17.68
N GLU A 185 18.70 9.64 17.28
CA GLU A 185 18.84 10.91 17.99
C GLU A 185 18.10 10.91 19.35
N ASN A 186 16.92 10.28 19.42
CA ASN A 186 16.15 10.16 20.66
C ASN A 186 15.77 8.70 20.95
N PRO A 187 16.66 7.93 21.60
CA PRO A 187 16.41 6.52 21.92
C PRO A 187 15.24 6.29 22.89
N THR A 188 14.79 7.33 23.59
CA THR A 188 13.66 7.26 24.54
C THR A 188 12.32 7.65 23.91
N MET A 189 12.30 7.85 22.58
CA MET A 189 11.10 8.21 21.83
C MET A 189 10.01 7.14 22.01
N ARG A 190 8.77 7.59 22.23
CA ARG A 190 7.59 6.73 22.28
C ARG A 190 6.75 7.00 21.04
N ILE A 191 6.50 5.96 20.26
CA ILE A 191 5.71 6.03 19.04
C ILE A 191 4.34 5.43 19.33
N LEU A 192 3.29 6.14 18.93
CA LEU A 192 1.91 5.67 18.97
C LEU A 192 1.42 5.53 17.53
N GLU A 193 1.21 4.29 17.10
CA GLU A 193 0.48 4.03 15.87
C GLU A 193 -1.02 4.13 16.15
N VAL A 194 -1.73 4.95 15.37
CA VAL A 194 -3.18 5.07 15.42
C VAL A 194 -3.77 4.39 14.20
N GLY A 195 -4.64 3.40 14.43
CA GLY A 195 -5.25 2.61 13.34
C GLY A 195 -4.44 1.38 12.92
N SER A 196 -3.68 0.77 13.84
CA SER A 196 -2.75 -0.34 13.55
C SER A 196 -3.37 -1.59 12.93
N GLY A 197 -4.70 -1.76 13.02
CA GLY A 197 -5.52 -2.56 12.09
C GLY A 197 -4.86 -3.81 11.51
N THR A 198 -4.72 -3.88 10.19
CA THR A 198 -4.15 -4.99 9.41
C THR A 198 -2.65 -5.26 9.68
N ARG A 199 -2.03 -4.55 10.63
CA ARG A 199 -0.64 -4.70 11.10
C ARG A 199 0.45 -4.50 10.05
N GLY A 200 0.10 -3.96 8.87
CA GLY A 200 1.06 -3.80 7.78
C GLY A 200 2.21 -2.85 8.13
N LEU A 201 1.90 -1.66 8.69
CA LEU A 201 2.94 -0.72 9.14
C LEU A 201 3.81 -1.32 10.24
N ASP A 202 3.19 -1.92 11.26
CA ASP A 202 3.87 -2.60 12.37
C ASP A 202 4.85 -3.67 11.88
N VAL A 203 4.43 -4.58 10.99
CA VAL A 203 5.30 -5.66 10.49
C VAL A 203 6.44 -5.11 9.63
N THR A 204 6.14 -4.17 8.74
CA THR A 204 7.15 -3.61 7.83
C THR A 204 8.18 -2.77 8.60
N CYS A 205 7.75 -1.98 9.58
CA CYS A 205 8.65 -1.09 10.31
C CYS A 205 9.35 -1.77 11.50
N ALA A 206 8.71 -2.71 12.22
CA ALA A 206 9.27 -3.30 13.44
C ALA A 206 10.49 -4.21 13.18
N VAL A 207 10.59 -4.83 12.00
CA VAL A 207 11.75 -5.67 11.62
C VAL A 207 13.06 -4.87 11.62
N HIS A 208 12.98 -3.56 11.43
CA HIS A 208 14.13 -2.65 11.50
C HIS A 208 14.43 -2.14 12.92
N TYR A 209 13.47 -2.21 13.86
CA TYR A 209 13.66 -1.79 15.25
C TYR A 209 14.47 -2.80 16.07
N GLU A 210 14.32 -4.11 15.85
CA GLU A 210 15.03 -5.13 16.63
C GLU A 210 16.52 -5.30 16.25
N ARG A 211 16.99 -4.57 15.22
CA ARG A 211 18.38 -4.60 14.75
C ARG A 211 19.17 -3.32 15.04
N ALA A 212 18.57 -2.34 15.72
CA ALA A 212 19.20 -1.08 16.11
C ALA A 212 19.68 -1.10 17.58
#